data_AF-A0A0L6ZC78-F1
#
_entry.id   AF-A0A0L6ZC78-F1
#
_cell.length_a   1.000
_cell.length_b   1.000
_cell.length_c   1.000
_cell.angle_alpha   90.00
_cell.angle_beta   90.00
_cell.angle_gamma   90.00
#
_symmetry.space_group_name_H-M   'P 1'
#
loop_
_entity.id
_entity.type
_entity.pdbx_description
1 polymer ?
#
loop_
_entity_poly.entity_id
_entity_poly.type
_entity_poly.pdbx_seq_one_letter_code
_entity_poly.pdbx_strand_id
1 'polypeptide(L)'
;MKKMFIKSLILTALISTAISLKAFAAVDGYILKDNTETVYQYDLEELKDSLINNTLGNNDPLFNEFEAKLNTAKLDLIHDSEGKYVSYEEVKAILLNKTLNNENFDLDNEVKNSKASEVPAIIETIKKDNGSISKELLILKEGTVIEGSKIDKDKYKSIHIKADNVTLSNLDMSGEIFIDPGSLGKVRIDNVKCGNVNILSGDKKGIVFNKVESKEVKIDDKLGIEVQYEDGNPGTTTGGSTGSGGSSGGSSGGSVGGGGNSGLDEATKNSMLAKASSQLNQILSLVQTENEKQVVTSIINGITKASNDSSYDYAADVAETMALYNSLTAAEKADLQDKIMKNVDIINLYGLMSAYGLEL
;
A
#
# COMPACT_ATOMS: atom_id res chain seq x y z
N MET A 1 -22.83 -14.22 4.07
CA MET A 1 -23.52 -13.34 5.02
C MET A 1 -22.69 -12.97 6.25
N LYS A 2 -21.93 -13.81 6.97
CA LYS A 2 -20.95 -13.36 8.01
C LYS A 2 -19.89 -12.34 7.58
N LYS A 3 -19.76 -12.19 6.25
CA LYS A 3 -18.82 -11.31 5.55
C LYS A 3 -19.08 -9.81 5.80
N MET A 4 -20.32 -9.33 5.71
CA MET A 4 -20.57 -7.87 5.88
C MET A 4 -20.46 -7.39 7.35
N PHE A 5 -20.46 -8.28 8.35
CA PHE A 5 -20.33 -7.94 9.78
C PHE A 5 -18.92 -7.55 10.11
N ILE A 6 -17.99 -8.44 9.75
CA ILE A 6 -16.59 -8.21 9.96
C ILE A 6 -16.14 -7.11 9.00
N LYS A 7 -16.66 -6.99 7.76
CA LYS A 7 -16.45 -5.76 6.95
C LYS A 7 -16.92 -4.50 7.67
N SER A 8 -18.03 -4.50 8.41
CA SER A 8 -18.54 -3.32 9.14
C SER A 8 -17.85 -3.05 10.48
N LEU A 9 -17.53 -4.08 11.26
CA LEU A 9 -16.79 -4.03 12.53
C LEU A 9 -15.34 -3.59 12.26
N ILE A 10 -14.81 -4.02 11.12
CA ILE A 10 -13.54 -3.59 10.57
C ILE A 10 -13.68 -2.24 9.90
N LEU A 11 -14.80 -1.85 9.30
CA LEU A 11 -15.00 -0.46 8.89
C LEU A 11 -14.94 0.46 10.12
N THR A 12 -15.55 0.09 11.25
CA THR A 12 -15.45 0.84 12.53
C THR A 12 -14.07 0.78 13.18
N ALA A 13 -13.34 -0.33 13.05
CA ALA A 13 -11.96 -0.48 13.54
C ALA A 13 -10.88 0.01 12.55
N LEU A 14 -11.23 0.24 11.28
CA LEU A 14 -10.38 0.82 10.23
C LEU A 14 -10.54 2.34 10.20
N ILE A 15 -11.72 2.87 10.55
CA ILE A 15 -11.89 4.29 10.92
C ILE A 15 -10.88 4.70 12.00
N SER A 16 -10.54 3.80 12.93
CA SER A 16 -9.50 4.05 13.92
C SER A 16 -8.07 3.95 13.39
N THR A 17 -7.82 3.24 12.29
CA THR A 17 -6.44 2.99 11.78
C THR A 17 -5.74 4.13 11.09
N ALA A 18 -6.36 5.28 11.01
CA ALA A 18 -5.95 6.24 10.01
C ALA A 18 -5.65 7.63 10.56
N ILE A 19 -5.50 7.79 11.88
CA ILE A 19 -4.77 8.95 12.40
C ILE A 19 -3.87 8.57 13.59
N SER A 20 -2.57 8.80 13.38
CA SER A 20 -1.45 8.88 14.32
C SER A 20 -0.68 7.59 14.64
N LEU A 21 0.51 7.46 14.05
CA LEU A 21 1.78 7.66 14.76
C LEU A 21 2.78 8.34 13.80
N LYS A 22 3.04 9.64 14.00
CA LYS A 22 4.29 10.25 13.53
C LYS A 22 5.41 9.78 14.46
N ALA A 23 5.87 8.55 14.30
CA ALA A 23 7.18 8.06 14.72
C ALA A 23 7.21 6.54 14.54
N PHE A 24 8.13 6.08 13.68
CA PHE A 24 8.34 4.71 13.22
C PHE A 24 7.20 4.18 12.33
N ALA A 25 7.37 4.26 11.00
CA ALA A 25 6.63 3.39 10.10
C ALA A 25 7.68 2.72 9.23
N ALA A 26 8.09 1.52 9.63
CA ALA A 26 8.91 0.70 8.76
C ALA A 26 8.07 0.38 7.53
N VAL A 27 6.77 0.10 7.65
CA VAL A 27 5.87 -0.15 6.51
C VAL A 27 5.28 1.13 5.93
N ASP A 28 5.38 1.31 4.61
CA ASP A 28 4.79 2.45 3.89
C ASP A 28 3.87 2.06 2.73
N GLY A 29 3.79 0.77 2.36
CA GLY A 29 2.95 0.37 1.23
C GLY A 29 2.49 -1.08 1.21
N TYR A 30 1.31 -1.30 0.63
CA TYR A 30 0.80 -2.63 0.30
C TYR A 30 0.95 -2.91 -1.18
N ILE A 31 1.41 -4.14 -1.48
CA ILE A 31 1.61 -4.61 -2.84
C ILE A 31 0.61 -5.73 -3.14
N LEU A 32 -0.24 -5.48 -4.13
CA LEU A 32 -1.20 -6.46 -4.64
C LEU A 32 -0.67 -7.07 -5.92
N LYS A 33 -0.96 -8.35 -6.14
CA LYS A 33 -0.64 -9.05 -7.38
C LYS A 33 -1.86 -9.77 -7.92
N ASP A 34 -2.23 -9.45 -9.16
CA ASP A 34 -3.35 -10.10 -9.82
C ASP A 34 -2.96 -11.40 -10.53
N ASN A 35 -3.98 -12.10 -11.03
CA ASN A 35 -3.80 -13.38 -11.73
C ASN A 35 -3.09 -13.25 -13.10
N THR A 36 -2.86 -12.03 -13.58
CA THR A 36 -2.07 -11.74 -14.79
C THR A 36 -0.62 -11.39 -14.46
N GLU A 37 -0.23 -11.52 -13.18
CA GLU A 37 1.07 -11.14 -12.63
C GLU A 37 1.33 -9.62 -12.64
N THR A 38 0.28 -8.81 -12.85
CA THR A 38 0.38 -7.35 -12.71
C THR A 38 0.45 -7.00 -11.23
N VAL A 39 1.39 -6.12 -10.89
CA VAL A 39 1.68 -5.72 -9.52
C VAL A 39 1.22 -4.28 -9.29
N TYR A 40 0.45 -4.06 -8.22
CA TYR A 40 -0.09 -2.76 -7.83
C TYR A 40 0.44 -2.35 -6.47
N GLN A 41 0.78 -1.08 -6.30
CA GLN A 41 1.20 -0.52 -5.02
C GLN A 41 0.26 0.59 -4.56
N TYR A 42 -0.07 0.53 -3.28
CA TYR A 42 -0.85 1.54 -2.57
C TYR A 42 -0.02 2.07 -1.42
N ASP A 43 0.14 3.39 -1.37
CA ASP A 43 0.70 4.06 -0.21
C ASP A 43 -0.21 3.84 1.01
N LEU A 44 0.38 3.42 2.12
CA LEU A 44 -0.37 3.04 3.31
C LEU A 44 -1.05 4.26 3.96
N GLU A 45 -0.39 5.42 3.97
CA GLU A 45 -0.95 6.63 4.57
C GLU A 45 -2.09 7.20 3.70
N GLU A 46 -1.92 7.25 2.37
CA GLU A 46 -2.99 7.66 1.46
C GLU A 46 -4.20 6.71 1.54
N LEU A 47 -3.95 5.40 1.64
CA LEU A 47 -5.01 4.40 1.76
C LEU A 47 -5.75 4.50 3.09
N LYS A 48 -5.03 4.73 4.19
CA LYS A 48 -5.59 5.03 5.53
C LYS A 48 -6.52 6.25 5.46
N ASP A 49 -6.04 7.37 4.94
CA ASP A 49 -6.83 8.59 4.78
C ASP A 49 -8.09 8.34 3.93
N SER A 50 -7.92 7.63 2.81
CA SER A 50 -9.01 7.29 1.92
C SER A 50 -10.07 6.41 2.60
N LEU A 51 -9.65 5.47 3.43
CA LEU A 51 -10.52 4.57 4.17
C LEU A 51 -11.33 5.32 5.24
N ILE A 52 -10.73 6.27 5.97
CA ILE A 52 -11.49 7.16 6.87
C ILE A 52 -12.56 7.88 6.07
N ASN A 53 -12.17 8.55 4.99
CA ASN A 53 -13.09 9.34 4.20
C ASN A 53 -14.24 8.48 3.67
N ASN A 54 -13.92 7.29 3.16
CA ASN A 54 -14.92 6.36 2.68
C ASN A 54 -15.90 5.96 3.80
N THR A 55 -15.39 5.71 5.00
CA THR A 55 -16.23 5.31 6.12
C THR A 55 -17.08 6.45 6.69
N LEU A 56 -16.59 7.70 6.60
CA LEU A 56 -17.38 8.89 6.89
C LEU A 56 -18.49 9.15 5.85
N GLY A 57 -18.65 8.27 4.86
CA GLY A 57 -19.68 8.33 3.83
C GLY A 57 -19.29 9.13 2.59
N ASN A 58 -18.01 9.55 2.47
CA ASN A 58 -17.56 10.40 1.38
C ASN A 58 -17.22 9.63 0.09
N ASN A 59 -17.37 8.31 0.08
CA ASN A 59 -17.14 7.45 -1.10
C ASN A 59 -15.77 7.70 -1.76
N ASP A 60 -14.67 7.53 -1.02
CA ASP A 60 -13.34 7.94 -1.46
C ASP A 60 -12.80 7.00 -2.56
N PRO A 61 -12.38 7.52 -3.73
CA PRO A 61 -12.06 6.71 -4.88
C PRO A 61 -10.87 5.77 -4.67
N LEU A 62 -9.85 6.16 -3.87
CA LEU A 62 -8.65 5.33 -3.68
C LEU A 62 -8.97 4.03 -2.94
N PHE A 63 -9.74 4.11 -1.87
CA PHE A 63 -10.18 2.94 -1.12
C PHE A 63 -11.13 2.08 -1.94
N ASN A 64 -12.04 2.69 -2.70
CA ASN A 64 -12.93 1.94 -3.59
C ASN A 64 -12.17 1.19 -4.69
N GLU A 65 -11.11 1.79 -5.24
CA GLU A 65 -10.24 1.14 -6.23
C GLU A 65 -9.46 0.00 -5.58
N PHE A 66 -8.90 0.22 -4.38
CA PHE A 66 -8.21 -0.81 -3.59
C PHE A 66 -9.12 -2.00 -3.28
N GLU A 67 -10.33 -1.75 -2.76
CA GLU A 67 -11.32 -2.80 -2.47
C GLU A 67 -11.72 -3.55 -3.76
N ALA A 68 -11.96 -2.84 -4.86
CA ALA A 68 -12.23 -3.47 -6.14
C ALA A 68 -11.06 -4.36 -6.60
N LYS A 69 -9.82 -3.94 -6.37
CA LYS A 69 -8.64 -4.71 -6.74
C LYS A 69 -8.45 -5.96 -5.92
N LEU A 70 -8.75 -5.94 -4.63
CA LEU A 70 -8.70 -7.14 -3.78
C LEU A 70 -9.65 -8.25 -4.24
N ASN A 71 -10.73 -7.92 -4.97
CA ASN A 71 -11.58 -8.94 -5.61
C ASN A 71 -10.92 -9.67 -6.79
N THR A 72 -9.82 -9.12 -7.32
CA THR A 72 -9.11 -9.62 -8.53
C THR A 72 -7.63 -9.93 -8.29
N ALA A 73 -7.10 -9.54 -7.15
CA ALA A 73 -5.70 -9.58 -6.78
C ALA A 73 -5.56 -9.93 -5.30
N LYS A 74 -4.41 -10.49 -4.93
CA LYS A 74 -4.10 -10.81 -3.54
C LYS A 74 -3.04 -9.86 -3.01
N LEU A 75 -3.02 -9.63 -1.71
CA LEU A 75 -1.85 -9.07 -1.02
C LEU A 75 -0.67 -10.03 -1.19
N ASP A 76 0.42 -9.54 -1.78
CA ASP A 76 1.59 -10.34 -2.13
C ASP A 76 2.80 -9.91 -1.29
N LEU A 77 3.08 -8.60 -1.25
CA LEU A 77 4.21 -8.03 -0.54
C LEU A 77 3.78 -6.84 0.34
N ILE A 78 4.61 -6.56 1.33
CA ILE A 78 4.61 -5.33 2.13
C ILE A 78 5.87 -4.57 1.77
N HIS A 79 5.74 -3.28 1.46
CA HIS A 79 6.85 -2.39 1.20
C HIS A 79 7.19 -1.60 2.46
N ASP A 80 8.49 -1.47 2.72
CA ASP A 80 9.02 -0.73 3.84
C ASP A 80 9.65 0.59 3.36
N SER A 81 9.72 1.58 4.25
CA SER A 81 10.22 2.93 3.98
C SER A 81 11.74 2.98 3.72
N GLU A 82 12.46 1.88 3.96
CA GLU A 82 13.86 1.71 3.58
C GLU A 82 14.02 1.08 2.18
N GLY A 83 12.90 0.78 1.48
CA GLY A 83 12.88 0.23 0.12
C GLY A 83 12.84 -1.29 0.05
N LYS A 84 12.64 -1.97 1.19
CA LYS A 84 12.58 -3.44 1.26
C LYS A 84 11.16 -3.91 0.97
N TYR A 85 11.07 -5.01 0.22
CA TYR A 85 9.84 -5.76 0.03
C TYR A 85 9.88 -7.01 0.90
N VAL A 86 8.79 -7.32 1.60
CA VAL A 86 8.65 -8.48 2.48
C VAL A 86 7.41 -9.27 2.08
N SER A 87 7.48 -10.61 2.16
CA SER A 87 6.32 -11.46 1.85
C SER A 87 5.18 -11.23 2.84
N TYR A 88 3.99 -10.91 2.30
CA TYR A 88 2.79 -10.77 3.12
C TYR A 88 2.43 -12.08 3.84
N GLU A 89 2.58 -13.24 3.17
CA GLU A 89 2.25 -14.54 3.76
C GLU A 89 3.20 -14.93 4.91
N GLU A 90 4.48 -14.56 4.83
CA GLU A 90 5.43 -14.77 5.95
C GLU A 90 5.04 -13.95 7.18
N VAL A 91 4.75 -12.66 6.97
CA VAL A 91 4.31 -11.74 8.04
C VAL A 91 3.00 -12.22 8.67
N LYS A 92 2.06 -12.69 7.84
CA LYS A 92 0.79 -13.28 8.28
C LYS A 92 0.98 -14.59 9.07
N ALA A 93 1.97 -15.41 8.73
CA ALA A 93 2.29 -16.62 9.49
C ALA A 93 2.88 -16.28 10.87
N ILE A 94 3.76 -15.28 10.95
CA ILE A 94 4.34 -14.79 12.21
C ILE A 94 3.22 -14.27 13.12
N LEU A 95 2.31 -13.47 12.56
CA LEU A 95 1.10 -13.04 13.24
C LEU A 95 0.36 -14.22 13.83
N LEU A 96 -0.01 -15.19 13.01
CA LEU A 96 -0.88 -16.28 13.43
C LEU A 96 -0.23 -17.03 14.60
N ASN A 97 1.07 -17.29 14.50
CA ASN A 97 1.84 -17.95 15.55
C ASN A 97 1.86 -17.13 16.85
N LYS A 98 2.22 -15.84 16.78
CA LYS A 98 2.26 -14.96 17.95
C LYS A 98 0.88 -14.83 18.60
N THR A 99 -0.16 -14.72 17.80
CA THR A 99 -1.54 -14.67 18.30
C THR A 99 -1.95 -15.95 19.01
N LEU A 100 -1.63 -17.12 18.47
CA LEU A 100 -1.92 -18.42 19.10
C LEU A 100 -1.16 -18.60 20.42
N ASN A 101 0.04 -18.02 20.53
CA ASN A 101 0.88 -18.08 21.73
C ASN A 101 0.65 -16.92 22.71
N ASN A 102 -0.34 -16.05 22.43
CA ASN A 102 -0.64 -14.86 23.22
C ASN A 102 0.58 -13.91 23.37
N GLU A 103 1.40 -13.83 22.33
CA GLU A 103 2.53 -12.91 22.21
C GLU A 103 2.11 -11.61 21.53
N ASN A 104 2.86 -10.54 21.80
CA ASN A 104 2.66 -9.26 21.13
C ASN A 104 3.24 -9.30 19.70
N PHE A 105 2.44 -8.85 18.73
CA PHE A 105 2.90 -8.66 17.36
C PHE A 105 3.02 -7.16 17.07
N ASP A 106 4.12 -6.78 16.43
CA ASP A 106 4.40 -5.42 15.98
C ASP A 106 4.82 -5.47 14.52
N LEU A 107 3.96 -4.96 13.63
CA LEU A 107 4.15 -5.07 12.17
C LEU A 107 5.45 -4.43 11.71
N ASP A 108 5.80 -3.26 12.24
CA ASP A 108 7.01 -2.55 11.82
C ASP A 108 8.25 -3.31 12.24
N ASN A 109 8.26 -3.84 13.47
CA ASN A 109 9.35 -4.68 13.93
C ASN A 109 9.45 -5.99 13.15
N GLU A 110 8.33 -6.65 12.87
CA GLU A 110 8.35 -7.89 12.10
C GLU A 110 8.84 -7.65 10.67
N VAL A 111 8.34 -6.63 9.98
CA VAL A 111 8.77 -6.30 8.61
C VAL A 111 10.24 -5.92 8.60
N LYS A 112 10.70 -5.09 9.55
CA LYS A 112 12.11 -4.71 9.67
C LYS A 112 13.03 -5.91 9.85
N ASN A 113 12.63 -6.90 10.67
CA ASN A 113 13.42 -8.09 10.93
C ASN A 113 13.21 -9.22 9.90
N SER A 114 12.19 -9.11 9.06
CA SER A 114 11.89 -10.09 8.02
C SER A 114 12.89 -10.04 6.88
N LYS A 115 13.04 -11.19 6.23
CA LYS A 115 13.86 -11.37 5.05
C LYS A 115 13.27 -10.60 3.87
N ALA A 116 14.14 -10.00 3.06
CA ALA A 116 13.74 -9.34 1.83
C ALA A 116 13.27 -10.36 0.78
N SER A 117 12.13 -10.06 0.16
CA SER A 117 11.60 -10.71 -1.03
C SER A 117 12.25 -10.16 -2.31
N GLU A 118 12.02 -10.83 -3.45
CA GLU A 118 12.42 -10.30 -4.74
C GLU A 118 11.65 -8.99 -5.04
N VAL A 119 12.38 -7.97 -5.50
CA VAL A 119 11.82 -6.70 -5.94
C VAL A 119 11.03 -6.92 -7.23
N PRO A 120 9.74 -6.53 -7.30
CA PRO A 120 8.98 -6.60 -8.53
C PRO A 120 9.64 -5.79 -9.65
N ALA A 121 9.68 -6.32 -10.87
CA ALA A 121 10.33 -5.62 -11.98
C ALA A 121 9.61 -4.33 -12.35
N ILE A 122 8.28 -4.37 -12.34
CA ILE A 122 7.39 -3.28 -12.72
C ILE A 122 6.24 -3.23 -11.71
N ILE A 123 5.88 -2.04 -11.27
CA ILE A 123 4.78 -1.80 -10.32
C ILE A 123 3.89 -0.67 -10.85
N GLU A 124 2.57 -0.87 -10.84
CA GLU A 124 1.59 0.19 -11.00
C GLU A 124 1.31 0.84 -9.65
N THR A 125 1.80 2.05 -9.42
CA THR A 125 1.48 2.80 -8.21
C THR A 125 0.15 3.51 -8.40
N ILE A 126 -0.80 3.24 -7.51
CA ILE A 126 -2.14 3.82 -7.54
C ILE A 126 -2.21 4.91 -6.47
N LYS A 127 -2.57 6.12 -6.90
CA LYS A 127 -2.63 7.31 -6.04
C LYS A 127 -3.90 8.08 -6.24
N LYS A 128 -4.24 8.93 -5.28
CA LYS A 128 -5.28 9.95 -5.46
C LYS A 128 -4.66 11.28 -5.86
N ASP A 129 -5.03 11.80 -7.02
CA ASP A 129 -4.63 13.13 -7.50
C ASP A 129 -5.87 13.97 -7.80
N ASN A 130 -5.98 15.14 -7.15
CA ASN A 130 -7.12 16.06 -7.27
C ASN A 130 -8.50 15.38 -7.15
N GLY A 131 -8.61 14.42 -6.22
CA GLY A 131 -9.86 13.70 -5.96
C GLY A 131 -10.21 12.60 -6.97
N SER A 132 -9.29 12.25 -7.88
CA SER A 132 -9.45 11.13 -8.83
C SER A 132 -8.29 10.16 -8.74
N ILE A 133 -8.49 8.93 -9.24
CA ILE A 133 -7.40 7.96 -9.35
C ILE A 133 -6.39 8.43 -10.40
N SER A 134 -5.11 8.38 -10.05
CA SER A 134 -4.00 8.49 -10.97
C SER A 134 -3.10 7.27 -10.83
N LYS A 135 -2.45 6.90 -11.94
CA LYS A 135 -1.55 5.74 -11.99
C LYS A 135 -0.19 6.15 -12.48
N GLU A 136 0.83 5.58 -11.86
CA GLU A 136 2.23 5.74 -12.25
C GLU A 136 2.85 4.36 -12.46
N LEU A 137 3.74 4.24 -13.44
CA LEU A 137 4.46 3.00 -13.68
C LEU A 137 5.89 3.11 -13.14
N LEU A 138 6.23 2.29 -12.14
CA LEU A 138 7.58 2.20 -11.57
C LEU A 138 8.31 1.01 -12.18
N ILE A 139 9.56 1.23 -12.59
CA ILE A 139 10.44 0.22 -13.18
C ILE A 139 11.66 0.08 -12.27
N LEU A 140 11.80 -1.07 -11.62
CA LEU A 140 12.70 -1.26 -10.48
C LEU A 140 13.78 -2.31 -10.70
N LYS A 141 13.69 -3.13 -11.75
CA LYS A 141 14.64 -4.20 -12.01
C LYS A 141 15.64 -3.82 -13.10
N GLU A 142 16.91 -4.09 -12.83
CA GLU A 142 18.01 -3.88 -13.78
C GLU A 142 17.77 -4.66 -15.07
N GLY A 143 18.12 -4.07 -16.20
CA GLY A 143 18.07 -4.73 -17.50
C GLY A 143 16.64 -4.87 -18.06
N THR A 144 15.65 -4.24 -17.42
CA THR A 144 14.26 -4.31 -17.89
C THR A 144 14.13 -3.65 -19.26
N VAL A 145 13.52 -4.37 -20.20
CA VAL A 145 13.19 -3.87 -21.55
C VAL A 145 11.68 -3.75 -21.66
N ILE A 146 11.19 -2.54 -21.94
CA ILE A 146 9.77 -2.22 -22.02
C ILE A 146 9.43 -1.78 -23.43
N GLU A 147 8.53 -2.54 -24.03
CA GLU A 147 7.93 -2.21 -25.31
C GLU A 147 6.65 -1.41 -25.06
N GLY A 148 6.77 -0.08 -25.12
CA GLY A 148 5.74 0.91 -24.83
C GLY A 148 4.50 0.80 -25.71
N SER A 149 4.59 0.18 -26.88
CA SER A 149 3.43 -0.11 -27.73
C SER A 149 2.42 -1.08 -27.10
N LYS A 150 2.83 -1.79 -26.03
CA LYS A 150 1.97 -2.66 -25.20
C LYS A 150 1.37 -1.93 -24.00
N ILE A 151 1.79 -0.69 -23.75
CA ILE A 151 1.27 0.15 -22.69
C ILE A 151 0.11 0.97 -23.26
N ASP A 152 -1.00 1.01 -22.53
CA ASP A 152 -2.08 1.95 -22.82
C ASP A 152 -1.59 3.38 -22.57
N LYS A 153 -1.53 4.18 -23.63
CA LYS A 153 -1.01 5.55 -23.67
C LYS A 153 -1.70 6.52 -22.71
N ASP A 154 -2.96 6.24 -22.36
CA ASP A 154 -3.79 7.11 -21.52
C ASP A 154 -3.88 6.59 -20.07
N LYS A 155 -3.30 5.42 -19.80
CA LYS A 155 -3.41 4.75 -18.49
C LYS A 155 -2.53 5.38 -17.42
N TYR A 156 -1.32 5.81 -17.77
CA TYR A 156 -0.33 6.30 -16.80
C TYR A 156 -0.10 7.81 -16.95
N LYS A 157 -0.14 8.50 -15.81
CA LYS A 157 0.24 9.91 -15.72
C LYS A 157 1.75 10.08 -15.84
N SER A 158 2.51 9.11 -15.33
CA SER A 158 3.96 9.15 -15.35
C SER A 158 4.58 7.75 -15.37
N ILE A 159 5.82 7.67 -15.86
CA ILE A 159 6.67 6.48 -15.80
C ILE A 159 7.96 6.86 -15.06
N HIS A 160 8.34 6.05 -14.07
CA HIS A 160 9.54 6.24 -13.25
C HIS A 160 10.50 5.08 -13.48
N ILE A 161 11.68 5.38 -14.02
CA ILE A 161 12.77 4.44 -14.23
C ILE A 161 13.74 4.56 -13.07
N LYS A 162 13.75 3.60 -12.15
CA LYS A 162 14.60 3.60 -10.94
C LYS A 162 15.66 2.49 -10.94
N ALA A 163 15.99 1.96 -12.11
CA ALA A 163 16.91 0.83 -12.25
C ALA A 163 17.92 1.05 -13.37
N ASP A 164 19.09 0.42 -13.23
CA ASP A 164 20.16 0.45 -14.23
C ASP A 164 19.82 -0.39 -15.47
N ASN A 165 20.47 -0.08 -16.58
CA ASN A 165 20.40 -0.76 -17.87
C ASN A 165 18.96 -0.94 -18.40
N VAL A 166 18.06 0.00 -18.12
CA VAL A 166 16.67 -0.04 -18.60
C VAL A 166 16.57 0.46 -20.04
N THR A 167 15.78 -0.21 -20.85
CA THR A 167 15.39 0.27 -22.19
C THR A 167 13.88 0.47 -22.26
N LEU A 168 13.43 1.66 -22.63
CA LEU A 168 12.04 1.99 -22.92
C LEU A 168 11.90 2.36 -24.39
N SER A 169 11.11 1.58 -25.14
CA SER A 169 10.95 1.76 -26.59
C SER A 169 9.50 2.00 -27.01
N ASN A 170 9.29 2.67 -28.14
CA ASN A 170 8.01 2.73 -28.87
C ASN A 170 6.81 3.19 -28.03
N LEU A 171 7.01 4.19 -27.19
CA LEU A 171 5.98 4.73 -26.31
C LEU A 171 5.43 6.04 -26.88
N ASP A 172 4.11 6.21 -26.89
CA ASP A 172 3.46 7.50 -27.14
C ASP A 172 2.53 7.77 -25.95
N MET A 173 2.83 8.78 -25.14
CA MET A 173 2.01 9.16 -23.99
C MET A 173 1.96 10.68 -23.82
N SER A 174 0.94 11.19 -23.12
CA SER A 174 0.86 12.63 -22.82
C SER A 174 1.57 13.03 -21.52
N GLY A 175 1.84 12.05 -20.65
CA GLY A 175 2.43 12.25 -19.32
C GLY A 175 3.96 12.35 -19.31
N GLU A 176 4.53 12.21 -18.11
CA GLU A 176 5.96 12.49 -17.87
C GLU A 176 6.79 11.22 -17.64
N ILE A 177 8.08 11.30 -17.98
CA ILE A 177 9.06 10.24 -17.70
C ILE A 177 10.08 10.78 -16.70
N PHE A 178 10.29 10.05 -15.61
CA PHE A 178 11.31 10.31 -14.60
C PHE A 178 12.41 9.26 -14.71
N ILE A 179 13.67 9.71 -14.78
CA ILE A 179 14.84 8.86 -14.96
C ILE A 179 15.75 9.03 -13.74
N ASP A 180 15.82 7.99 -12.90
CA ASP A 180 16.59 7.94 -11.66
C ASP A 180 17.27 6.57 -11.45
N PRO A 181 18.13 6.11 -12.38
CA PRO A 181 18.75 4.79 -12.31
C PRO A 181 19.92 4.70 -11.30
N GLY A 182 20.23 5.79 -10.59
CA GLY A 182 21.39 5.93 -9.72
C GLY A 182 22.61 6.54 -10.41
N SER A 183 23.64 6.91 -9.65
CA SER A 183 24.80 7.69 -10.13
C SER A 183 25.66 7.01 -11.20
N LEU A 184 25.56 5.70 -11.34
CA LEU A 184 26.23 4.91 -12.38
C LEU A 184 25.23 4.29 -13.38
N GLY A 185 23.96 4.64 -13.22
CA GLY A 185 22.86 4.03 -13.94
C GLY A 185 22.79 4.50 -15.39
N LYS A 186 22.37 3.59 -16.25
CA LYS A 186 22.25 3.77 -17.69
C LYS A 186 20.82 3.50 -18.12
N VAL A 187 20.31 4.35 -19.01
CA VAL A 187 18.95 4.23 -19.54
C VAL A 187 18.96 4.57 -21.02
N ARG A 188 18.29 3.74 -21.80
CA ARG A 188 18.02 4.00 -23.23
C ARG A 188 16.54 4.28 -23.44
N ILE A 189 16.25 5.42 -24.06
CA ILE A 189 14.90 5.78 -24.49
C ILE A 189 14.88 5.82 -26.03
N ASP A 190 14.05 5.00 -26.65
CA ASP A 190 14.07 4.76 -28.10
C ASP A 190 12.68 4.92 -28.74
N ASN A 191 12.51 5.83 -29.69
CA ASN A 191 11.24 6.08 -30.37
C ASN A 191 10.10 6.37 -29.37
N VAL A 192 10.30 7.40 -28.54
CA VAL A 192 9.37 7.76 -27.47
C VAL A 192 8.85 9.18 -27.66
N LYS A 193 7.53 9.33 -27.57
CA LYS A 193 6.83 10.60 -27.49
C LYS A 193 6.19 10.76 -26.12
N CYS A 194 6.50 11.86 -25.44
CA CYS A 194 5.99 12.13 -24.10
C CYS A 194 5.75 13.62 -23.84
N GLY A 195 5.15 13.94 -22.70
CA GLY A 195 5.01 15.31 -22.20
C GLY A 195 6.37 15.90 -21.85
N ASN A 196 6.96 15.48 -20.73
CA ASN A 196 8.26 15.94 -20.24
C ASN A 196 9.14 14.76 -19.87
N VAL A 197 10.46 14.95 -19.95
CA VAL A 197 11.45 14.03 -19.38
C VAL A 197 12.21 14.74 -18.25
N ASN A 198 12.23 14.13 -17.07
CA ASN A 198 12.92 14.62 -15.89
C ASN A 198 14.07 13.65 -15.54
N ILE A 199 15.31 14.09 -15.66
CA ILE A 199 16.50 13.30 -15.35
C ILE A 199 16.99 13.69 -13.95
N LEU A 200 16.89 12.76 -13.02
CA LEU A 200 17.19 12.94 -11.59
C LEU A 200 18.54 12.35 -11.20
N SER A 201 19.00 11.30 -11.90
CA SER A 201 20.35 10.73 -11.77
C SER A 201 20.76 9.96 -13.03
N GLY A 202 22.01 9.48 -13.05
CA GLY A 202 22.57 8.71 -14.16
C GLY A 202 24.08 8.82 -14.22
N ASP A 203 24.72 7.87 -14.91
CA ASP A 203 26.12 8.01 -15.31
C ASP A 203 26.29 9.20 -16.26
N LYS A 204 27.48 9.81 -16.27
CA LYS A 204 27.80 10.99 -17.06
C LYS A 204 27.42 10.85 -18.54
N LYS A 205 27.54 9.65 -19.12
CA LYS A 205 27.10 9.37 -20.50
C LYS A 205 26.14 8.18 -20.55
N GLY A 206 25.45 7.89 -19.45
CA GLY A 206 24.60 6.72 -19.29
C GLY A 206 23.21 6.88 -19.90
N ILE A 207 22.76 8.12 -20.13
CA ILE A 207 21.42 8.40 -20.66
C ILE A 207 21.49 8.60 -22.17
N VAL A 208 20.83 7.71 -22.91
CA VAL A 208 20.85 7.68 -24.37
C VAL A 208 19.44 7.86 -24.93
N PHE A 209 19.26 8.88 -25.76
CA PHE A 209 18.02 9.17 -26.47
C PHE A 209 18.19 8.89 -27.97
N ASN A 210 17.23 8.15 -28.52
CA ASN A 210 17.08 7.93 -29.95
C ASN A 210 15.62 8.20 -30.32
N LYS A 211 15.34 9.20 -31.17
CA LYS A 211 13.98 9.56 -31.59
C LYS A 211 13.05 9.86 -30.41
N VAL A 212 13.50 10.75 -29.52
CA VAL A 212 12.72 11.15 -28.35
C VAL A 212 12.07 12.51 -28.60
N GLU A 213 10.75 12.52 -28.68
CA GLU A 213 9.93 13.73 -28.79
C GLU A 213 9.33 14.07 -27.42
N SER A 214 9.78 15.18 -26.82
CA SER A 214 9.21 15.71 -25.58
C SER A 214 9.06 17.22 -25.67
N LYS A 215 8.18 17.79 -24.83
CA LYS A 215 8.05 19.25 -24.71
C LYS A 215 9.28 19.85 -24.06
N GLU A 216 9.81 19.16 -23.04
CA GLU A 216 10.96 19.61 -22.28
C GLU A 216 11.76 18.42 -21.72
N VAL A 217 13.09 18.55 -21.73
CA VAL A 217 14.01 17.68 -20.98
C VAL A 217 14.63 18.50 -19.86
N LYS A 218 14.37 18.10 -18.61
CA LYS A 218 14.89 18.74 -17.41
C LYS A 218 16.00 17.91 -16.80
N ILE A 219 17.11 18.56 -16.48
CA ILE A 219 18.27 17.97 -15.83
C ILE A 219 18.91 19.01 -14.90
N ASP A 220 19.30 18.61 -13.69
CA ASP A 220 20.10 19.51 -12.82
C ASP A 220 21.55 19.48 -13.33
N ASP A 221 22.05 20.65 -13.77
CA ASP A 221 23.41 20.84 -14.27
C ASP A 221 24.49 20.36 -13.28
N LYS A 222 24.17 20.33 -11.97
CA LYS A 222 25.07 19.85 -10.92
C LYS A 222 25.32 18.34 -10.97
N LEU A 223 24.47 17.58 -11.65
CA LEU A 223 24.62 16.14 -11.81
C LEU A 223 25.74 15.78 -12.81
N GLY A 224 26.14 16.72 -13.68
CA GLY A 224 27.21 16.51 -14.66
C GLY A 224 26.89 15.45 -15.73
N ILE A 225 25.60 15.15 -15.92
CA ILE A 225 25.10 14.19 -16.90
C ILE A 225 25.04 14.84 -18.28
N GLU A 226 25.56 14.14 -19.28
CA GLU A 226 25.54 14.49 -20.70
C GLU A 226 24.62 13.50 -21.43
N VAL A 227 23.41 13.93 -21.80
CA VAL A 227 22.49 13.10 -22.59
C VAL A 227 23.07 12.86 -23.98
N GLN A 228 23.16 11.59 -24.39
CA GLN A 228 23.66 11.19 -25.69
C GLN A 228 22.49 11.10 -26.68
N TYR A 229 22.50 11.91 -27.73
CA TYR A 229 21.48 11.89 -28.79
C TYR A 229 21.99 11.14 -30.01
N GLU A 230 21.41 9.99 -30.31
CA GLU A 230 21.83 9.16 -31.47
C GLU A 230 21.20 9.62 -32.80
N ASP A 231 20.07 10.31 -32.74
CA ASP A 231 19.37 10.84 -33.92
C ASP A 231 19.84 12.25 -34.34
N GLY A 232 20.74 12.86 -33.57
CA GLY A 232 21.28 14.19 -33.83
C GLY A 232 20.32 15.35 -33.57
N ASN A 233 19.17 15.12 -32.91
CA ASN A 233 18.18 16.16 -32.63
C ASN A 233 18.04 16.44 -31.12
N PRO A 234 18.86 17.33 -30.53
CA PRO A 234 18.73 17.68 -29.14
C PRO A 234 17.44 18.47 -28.92
N GLY A 235 16.47 17.89 -28.20
CA GLY A 235 15.31 18.63 -27.71
C GLY A 235 15.73 19.86 -26.89
N THR A 236 14.83 20.84 -26.74
CA THR A 236 15.08 22.03 -25.93
C THR A 236 15.28 21.65 -24.46
N THR A 237 16.49 21.88 -23.95
CA THR A 237 16.91 21.62 -22.57
C THR A 237 16.86 22.92 -21.76
N THR A 238 16.20 22.90 -20.60
CA THR A 238 16.17 24.05 -19.66
C THR A 238 16.66 23.57 -18.29
N GLY A 239 17.82 24.07 -17.85
CA GLY A 239 18.45 23.71 -16.57
C GLY A 239 17.83 24.46 -15.38
N GLY A 240 17.44 23.70 -14.34
CA GLY A 240 16.90 24.22 -13.09
C GLY A 240 17.63 23.63 -11.89
N SER A 241 18.21 24.50 -11.04
CA SER A 241 19.08 24.13 -9.90
C SER A 241 18.29 23.83 -8.62
N THR A 242 18.69 22.78 -7.86
CA THR A 242 18.68 22.59 -6.36
C THR A 242 18.62 21.07 -6.08
N GLY A 243 19.36 20.39 -5.19
CA GLY A 243 20.43 20.64 -4.23
C GLY A 243 20.58 19.42 -3.29
N SER A 244 21.68 18.66 -3.42
CA SER A 244 22.39 17.76 -2.45
C SER A 244 21.78 16.48 -1.81
N GLY A 245 22.51 15.35 -2.03
CA GLY A 245 22.86 14.25 -1.08
C GLY A 245 22.00 12.97 -1.14
N GLY A 246 22.46 11.72 -1.16
CA GLY A 246 23.76 11.04 -1.20
C GLY A 246 23.66 9.57 -0.67
N SER A 247 24.13 8.57 -1.46
CA SER A 247 24.59 7.18 -1.13
C SER A 247 23.69 6.14 -0.42
N SER A 248 23.83 4.79 -0.54
CA SER A 248 24.12 3.77 -1.58
C SER A 248 24.46 2.41 -0.92
N GLY A 249 23.83 1.29 -1.36
CA GLY A 249 24.35 -0.11 -1.33
C GLY A 249 23.93 -1.00 -0.14
N GLY A 250 23.65 -2.32 -0.23
CA GLY A 250 23.59 -3.28 -1.34
C GLY A 250 23.59 -4.76 -0.84
N SER A 251 22.83 -5.63 -1.55
CA SER A 251 23.04 -7.06 -1.87
C SER A 251 22.71 -8.29 -0.94
N SER A 252 21.77 -9.10 -1.46
CA SER A 252 21.82 -10.56 -1.79
C SER A 252 21.49 -11.70 -0.78
N GLY A 253 20.44 -12.49 -1.10
CA GLY A 253 20.58 -13.95 -1.38
C GLY A 253 19.79 -14.99 -0.56
N GLY A 254 18.87 -15.75 -1.20
CA GLY A 254 18.73 -17.22 -0.96
C GLY A 254 17.35 -17.84 -0.62
N SER A 255 16.59 -18.23 -1.65
CA SER A 255 15.57 -19.31 -1.88
C SER A 255 14.93 -20.23 -0.79
N VAL A 256 13.81 -20.87 -1.22
CA VAL A 256 13.01 -22.04 -0.73
C VAL A 256 11.94 -21.72 0.33
N GLY A 257 10.64 -22.01 0.23
CA GLY A 257 9.81 -22.83 -0.67
C GLY A 257 8.85 -23.71 0.16
N GLY A 258 7.53 -23.64 -0.05
CA GLY A 258 6.57 -24.64 0.46
C GLY A 258 5.23 -24.09 0.94
N GLY A 259 4.19 -24.23 0.11
CA GLY A 259 2.82 -23.81 0.41
C GLY A 259 2.00 -24.80 1.23
N GLY A 260 0.91 -24.29 1.80
CA GLY A 260 -0.13 -25.07 2.46
C GLY A 260 -1.36 -24.20 2.75
N ASN A 261 -2.38 -24.31 1.91
CA ASN A 261 -3.69 -23.69 2.10
C ASN A 261 -4.53 -24.59 3.00
N SER A 262 -4.92 -24.13 4.19
CA SER A 262 -5.96 -24.79 4.99
C SER A 262 -6.78 -23.74 5.74
N GLY A 263 -8.07 -23.63 5.40
CA GLY A 263 -9.01 -22.77 6.11
C GLY A 263 -8.97 -23.02 7.61
N LEU A 264 -8.96 -21.92 8.38
CA LEU A 264 -8.86 -21.94 9.83
C LEU A 264 -10.05 -22.67 10.46
N ASP A 265 -9.77 -23.53 11.44
CA ASP A 265 -10.77 -24.26 12.19
C ASP A 265 -11.61 -23.34 13.11
N GLU A 266 -12.73 -23.85 13.58
CA GLU A 266 -13.71 -23.10 14.37
C GLU A 266 -13.19 -22.71 15.76
N ALA A 267 -12.25 -23.48 16.31
CA ALA A 267 -11.56 -23.16 17.56
C ALA A 267 -10.68 -21.90 17.41
N THR A 268 -9.98 -21.78 16.28
CA THR A 268 -9.15 -20.61 15.97
C THR A 268 -10.01 -19.36 15.81
N LYS A 269 -11.19 -19.47 15.18
CA LYS A 269 -12.14 -18.36 15.04
C LYS A 269 -12.63 -17.85 16.40
N ASN A 270 -13.01 -18.76 17.28
CA ASN A 270 -13.50 -18.42 18.61
C ASN A 270 -12.41 -17.80 19.49
N SER A 271 -11.16 -18.26 19.37
CA SER A 271 -10.01 -17.66 20.07
C SER A 271 -9.76 -16.22 19.61
N MET A 272 -9.87 -15.94 18.31
CA MET A 272 -9.69 -14.59 17.77
C MET A 272 -10.83 -13.64 18.20
N LEU A 273 -12.08 -14.11 18.22
CA LEU A 273 -13.23 -13.32 18.72
C LEU A 273 -13.10 -13.01 20.22
N ALA A 274 -12.61 -13.97 21.01
CA ALA A 274 -12.35 -13.77 22.44
C ALA A 274 -11.25 -12.73 22.68
N LYS A 275 -10.16 -12.76 21.89
CA LYS A 275 -9.08 -11.77 21.97
C LYS A 275 -9.56 -10.37 21.57
N ALA A 276 -10.30 -10.25 20.47
CA ALA A 276 -10.91 -8.98 20.05
C ALA A 276 -11.86 -8.42 21.14
N SER A 277 -12.69 -9.27 21.75
CA SER A 277 -13.55 -8.88 22.87
C SER A 277 -12.73 -8.40 24.07
N SER A 278 -11.65 -9.08 24.42
CA SER A 278 -10.78 -8.67 25.54
C SER A 278 -10.14 -7.29 25.30
N GLN A 279 -9.65 -7.04 24.08
CA GLN A 279 -9.06 -5.76 23.69
C GLN A 279 -10.07 -4.61 23.71
N LEU A 280 -11.29 -4.85 23.22
CA LEU A 280 -12.40 -3.88 23.32
C LEU A 280 -12.81 -3.60 24.76
N ASN A 281 -12.79 -4.61 25.64
CA ASN A 281 -13.03 -4.39 27.07
C ASN A 281 -11.94 -3.52 27.71
N GLN A 282 -10.68 -3.59 27.26
CA GLN A 282 -9.64 -2.67 27.71
C GLN A 282 -9.94 -1.24 27.26
N ILE A 283 -10.34 -1.05 25.99
CA ILE A 283 -10.74 0.27 25.47
C ILE A 283 -11.91 0.86 26.25
N LEU A 284 -12.89 0.05 26.64
CA LEU A 284 -14.05 0.50 27.41
C LEU A 284 -13.64 1.20 28.72
N SER A 285 -12.53 0.77 29.33
CA SER A 285 -11.96 1.39 30.53
C SER A 285 -11.16 2.67 30.27
N LEU A 286 -10.78 2.92 29.01
CA LEU A 286 -9.95 4.04 28.60
C LEU A 286 -10.78 5.21 28.03
N VAL A 287 -11.91 4.92 27.38
CA VAL A 287 -12.79 5.94 26.78
C VAL A 287 -13.40 6.85 27.85
N GLN A 288 -13.50 8.14 27.54
CA GLN A 288 -13.81 9.17 28.54
C GLN A 288 -15.31 9.45 28.60
N THR A 289 -15.99 9.46 27.46
CA THR A 289 -17.39 9.85 27.40
C THR A 289 -18.34 8.66 27.39
N GLU A 290 -19.58 8.90 27.81
CA GLU A 290 -20.62 7.87 27.80
C GLU A 290 -20.98 7.47 26.37
N ASN A 291 -20.91 8.40 25.41
CA ASN A 291 -21.21 8.10 24.01
C ASN A 291 -20.14 7.17 23.41
N GLU A 292 -18.85 7.39 23.70
CA GLU A 292 -17.77 6.49 23.29
C GLU A 292 -17.95 5.09 23.89
N LYS A 293 -18.31 5.02 25.17
CA LYS A 293 -18.60 3.75 25.85
C LYS A 293 -19.76 3.01 25.21
N GLN A 294 -20.81 3.71 24.79
CA GLN A 294 -21.95 3.10 24.10
C GLN A 294 -21.52 2.49 22.76
N VAL A 295 -20.66 3.17 22.00
CA VAL A 295 -20.10 2.61 20.75
C VAL A 295 -19.29 1.34 21.04
N VAL A 296 -18.34 1.39 21.97
CA VAL A 296 -17.49 0.23 22.32
C VAL A 296 -18.33 -0.94 22.84
N THR A 297 -19.34 -0.66 23.67
CA THR A 297 -20.25 -1.66 24.21
C THR A 297 -21.09 -2.31 23.12
N SER A 298 -21.58 -1.53 22.15
CA SER A 298 -22.32 -2.04 20.99
C SER A 298 -21.46 -3.02 20.16
N ILE A 299 -20.19 -2.67 19.94
CA ILE A 299 -19.21 -3.53 19.24
C ILE A 299 -18.98 -4.84 20.03
N ILE A 300 -18.74 -4.76 21.34
CA ILE A 300 -18.54 -5.95 22.22
C ILE A 300 -19.76 -6.88 22.18
N ASN A 301 -20.97 -6.30 22.25
CA ASN A 301 -22.22 -7.07 22.21
C ASN A 301 -22.38 -7.81 20.88
N GLY A 302 -22.10 -7.15 19.75
CA GLY A 302 -22.13 -7.78 18.44
C GLY A 302 -21.15 -8.95 18.33
N ILE A 303 -19.92 -8.79 18.82
CA ILE A 303 -18.91 -9.87 18.84
C ILE A 303 -19.37 -11.03 19.73
N THR A 304 -19.95 -10.73 20.90
CA THR A 304 -20.44 -11.74 21.84
C THR A 304 -21.56 -12.58 21.21
N LYS A 305 -22.52 -11.93 20.54
CA LYS A 305 -23.60 -12.62 19.81
C LYS A 305 -23.02 -13.50 18.68
N ALA A 306 -22.09 -12.96 17.89
CA ALA A 306 -21.44 -13.69 16.80
C ALA A 306 -20.56 -14.87 17.28
N SER A 307 -19.99 -14.78 18.49
CA SER A 307 -19.20 -15.85 19.10
C SER A 307 -20.08 -16.99 19.64
N ASN A 308 -21.32 -16.70 20.00
CA ASN A 308 -22.24 -17.68 20.60
C ASN A 308 -23.20 -18.30 19.57
N ASP A 309 -23.44 -17.62 18.45
CA ASP A 309 -24.33 -18.08 17.39
C ASP A 309 -23.65 -17.97 16.02
N SER A 310 -23.33 -19.14 15.47
CA SER A 310 -22.74 -19.28 14.15
C SER A 310 -23.71 -18.97 13.00
N SER A 311 -24.97 -18.61 13.27
CA SER A 311 -25.98 -18.20 12.30
C SER A 311 -26.48 -16.77 12.49
N TYR A 312 -25.92 -16.04 13.46
CA TYR A 312 -26.33 -14.69 13.85
C TYR A 312 -26.38 -13.69 12.68
N ASP A 313 -27.53 -13.02 12.53
CA ASP A 313 -27.72 -11.88 11.62
C ASP A 313 -27.51 -10.57 12.38
N TYR A 314 -26.53 -9.81 11.92
CA TYR A 314 -25.90 -8.70 12.63
C TYR A 314 -26.19 -7.35 11.98
N ALA A 315 -26.94 -7.33 10.87
CA ALA A 315 -27.16 -6.11 10.08
C ALA A 315 -27.77 -4.98 10.91
N ALA A 316 -28.65 -5.33 11.85
CA ALA A 316 -29.26 -4.39 12.79
C ALA A 316 -28.24 -3.80 13.78
N ASP A 317 -27.43 -4.65 14.43
CA ASP A 317 -26.41 -4.22 15.40
C ASP A 317 -25.33 -3.34 14.74
N VAL A 318 -25.00 -3.59 13.47
CA VAL A 318 -24.11 -2.74 12.67
C VAL A 318 -24.72 -1.36 12.44
N ALA A 319 -25.97 -1.31 11.97
CA ALA A 319 -26.64 -0.05 11.70
C ALA A 319 -26.78 0.79 12.98
N GLU A 320 -27.07 0.14 14.11
CA GLU A 320 -27.13 0.76 15.43
C GLU A 320 -25.75 1.28 15.87
N THR A 321 -24.69 0.48 15.75
CA THR A 321 -23.32 0.87 16.10
C THR A 321 -22.86 2.07 15.27
N MET A 322 -23.15 2.08 13.97
CA MET A 322 -22.82 3.21 13.10
C MET A 322 -23.63 4.46 13.43
N ALA A 323 -24.89 4.32 13.84
CA ALA A 323 -25.70 5.44 14.30
C ALA A 323 -25.12 6.06 15.60
N LEU A 324 -24.71 5.21 16.55
CA LEU A 324 -24.03 5.63 17.78
C LEU A 324 -22.68 6.28 17.50
N TYR A 325 -21.91 5.73 16.57
CA TYR A 325 -20.63 6.32 16.18
C TYR A 325 -20.84 7.67 15.48
N ASN A 326 -21.84 7.79 14.61
CA ASN A 326 -22.12 9.02 13.88
C ASN A 326 -22.62 10.15 14.78
N SER A 327 -23.24 9.83 15.93
CA SER A 327 -23.66 10.82 16.92
C SER A 327 -22.51 11.36 17.77
N LEU A 328 -21.32 10.74 17.75
CA LEU A 328 -20.12 11.27 18.41
C LEU A 328 -19.69 12.61 17.80
N THR A 329 -19.20 13.50 18.65
CA THR A 329 -18.48 14.71 18.21
C THR A 329 -17.17 14.34 17.51
N ALA A 330 -16.60 15.27 16.74
CA ALA A 330 -15.30 15.04 16.09
C ALA A 330 -14.17 14.71 17.08
N ALA A 331 -14.19 15.32 18.28
CA ALA A 331 -13.21 15.06 19.32
C ALA A 331 -13.38 13.66 19.94
N GLU A 332 -14.62 13.25 20.22
CA GLU A 332 -14.91 11.89 20.72
C GLU A 332 -14.56 10.81 19.70
N LYS A 333 -14.80 11.08 18.41
CA LYS A 333 -14.38 10.19 17.33
C LYS A 333 -12.86 10.00 17.37
N ALA A 334 -12.10 11.10 17.42
CA ALA A 334 -10.64 11.04 17.44
C ALA A 334 -10.08 10.33 18.69
N ASP A 335 -10.65 10.58 19.87
CA ASP A 335 -10.22 9.94 21.12
C ASP A 335 -10.54 8.43 21.16
N LEU A 336 -11.75 8.05 20.74
CA LEU A 336 -12.13 6.64 20.59
C LEU A 336 -11.22 5.92 19.60
N GLN A 337 -10.90 6.56 18.48
CA GLN A 337 -9.99 6.02 17.47
C GLN A 337 -8.59 5.77 18.04
N ASP A 338 -8.00 6.74 18.73
CA ASP A 338 -6.66 6.61 19.36
C ASP A 338 -6.60 5.44 20.35
N LYS A 339 -7.64 5.27 21.17
CA LYS A 339 -7.72 4.19 22.15
C LYS A 339 -7.88 2.84 21.48
N ILE A 340 -8.67 2.76 20.41
CA ILE A 340 -8.78 1.52 19.64
C ILE A 340 -7.42 1.14 19.06
N MET A 341 -6.68 2.10 18.51
CA MET A 341 -5.38 1.83 17.89
C MET A 341 -4.30 1.34 18.83
N LYS A 342 -4.24 1.90 20.04
CA LYS A 342 -3.22 1.51 21.02
C LYS A 342 -3.48 0.16 21.66
N ASN A 343 -4.71 -0.34 21.59
CA ASN A 343 -5.15 -1.48 22.41
C ASN A 343 -5.76 -2.63 21.60
N VAL A 344 -6.17 -2.40 20.35
CA VAL A 344 -6.63 -3.44 19.43
C VAL A 344 -5.52 -3.74 18.44
N ASP A 345 -5.09 -4.98 18.48
CA ASP A 345 -4.15 -5.54 17.53
C ASP A 345 -4.90 -5.71 16.21
N ILE A 346 -4.57 -4.82 15.27
CA ILE A 346 -5.07 -4.73 13.88
C ILE A 346 -5.10 -6.11 13.22
N ILE A 347 -4.25 -7.01 13.68
CA ILE A 347 -3.91 -8.20 12.97
C ILE A 347 -4.71 -9.39 13.49
N ASN A 348 -5.29 -9.30 14.69
CA ASN A 348 -6.44 -10.12 15.07
C ASN A 348 -7.68 -9.78 14.23
N LEU A 349 -7.82 -8.51 13.78
CA LEU A 349 -8.89 -8.14 12.85
C LEU A 349 -8.65 -8.77 11.47
N TYR A 350 -7.41 -8.75 10.96
CA TYR A 350 -7.04 -9.47 9.72
C TYR A 350 -7.21 -10.99 9.83
N GLY A 351 -6.83 -11.58 10.97
CA GLY A 351 -7.06 -13.00 11.25
C GLY A 351 -8.55 -13.36 11.22
N LEU A 352 -9.40 -12.53 11.83
CA LEU A 352 -10.86 -12.67 11.76
C LEU A 352 -11.39 -12.51 10.33
N MET A 353 -10.85 -11.61 9.51
CA MET A 353 -11.24 -11.54 8.10
C MET A 353 -10.95 -12.86 7.38
N SER A 354 -9.69 -13.30 7.42
CA SER A 354 -9.28 -14.52 6.73
C SER A 354 -10.07 -15.74 7.20
N ALA A 355 -10.30 -15.89 8.52
CA ALA A 355 -10.99 -17.03 9.10
C ALA A 355 -12.48 -17.12 8.70
N TYR A 356 -13.12 -15.99 8.42
CA TYR A 356 -14.51 -15.94 7.97
C TYR A 356 -14.65 -15.90 6.43
N GLY A 357 -13.56 -16.17 5.71
CA GLY A 357 -13.52 -16.17 4.25
C GLY A 357 -13.78 -14.77 3.69
N LEU A 358 -13.46 -13.74 4.47
CA LEU A 358 -13.39 -12.37 4.02
C LEU A 358 -12.02 -12.17 3.41
N GLU A 359 -11.96 -12.43 2.11
CA GLU A 359 -11.04 -11.69 1.26
C GLU A 359 -11.58 -10.26 1.24
N LEU A 360 -10.69 -9.29 1.47
CA LEU A 360 -11.04 -7.88 1.47
C LEU A 360 -11.69 -7.51 0.12
#